data_AF-A0A5N5WMM3-F1
#
_entry.id   AF-A0A5N5WMM3-F1
#
_cell.length_a   1.000
_cell.length_b   1.000
_cell.length_c   1.000
_cell.angle_alpha   90.00
_cell.angle_beta   90.00
_cell.angle_gamma   90.00
#
_symmetry.space_group_name_H-M   'P 1'
#
loop_
_entity.id
_entity.type
_entity.pdbx_description
1 polymer ?
#
loop_
_entity_poly.entity_id
_entity_poly.type
_entity_poly.pdbx_seq_one_letter_code
_entity_poly.pdbx_strand_id
1 'polypeptide(L)'
;MGEYAEYYNTPQTAADMNSTLDALGQEYMFYWGFSYDTLLGQTYAGLFPEGFFDSESLADTDKVLDGFFDECIKAGANNCSLSSLAASQEDLRNIVLSYMDKLREQPVSVYINNTVYGLLDYDKVWFNGVLPALYKPSTWTALADNLYKLIQGNATDAFLVYGGAEAWEAHDELNEFITLNDGITGPDHWL
;
A
#
# COMPACT_ATOMS: atom_id res chain seq x y z
N MET A 1 19.54 -4.82 -14.87
CA MET A 1 20.15 -3.52 -14.54
C MET A 1 21.65 -3.74 -14.45
N GLY A 2 22.43 -3.17 -15.39
CA GLY A 2 23.89 -3.36 -15.46
C GLY A 2 24.62 -2.26 -14.69
N GLU A 3 25.69 -1.72 -15.25
CA GLU A 3 26.44 -0.58 -14.69
C GLU A 3 25.57 0.65 -14.36
N TYR A 4 24.45 0.85 -15.06
CA TYR A 4 23.60 2.02 -14.87
C TYR A 4 22.68 1.97 -13.64
N ALA A 5 22.62 0.83 -12.95
CA ALA A 5 21.73 0.66 -11.81
C ALA A 5 22.03 1.70 -10.71
N GLU A 6 23.31 2.01 -10.48
CA GLU A 6 23.77 2.95 -9.45
C GLU A 6 23.21 4.38 -9.60
N TYR A 7 22.70 4.76 -10.78
CA TYR A 7 22.14 6.09 -11.04
C TYR A 7 20.62 6.18 -10.83
N TYR A 8 19.92 5.06 -10.58
CA TYR A 8 18.51 5.12 -10.19
C TYR A 8 18.42 5.33 -8.67
N ASN A 9 18.38 6.58 -8.24
CA ASN A 9 18.29 6.98 -6.84
C ASN A 9 17.57 8.34 -6.70
N THR A 10 17.10 8.65 -5.50
CA THR A 10 16.39 9.91 -5.16
C THR A 10 17.23 11.16 -5.46
N PRO A 11 18.54 11.21 -5.13
CA PRO A 11 19.41 12.34 -5.44
C PRO A 11 19.56 12.66 -6.93
N GLN A 12 19.76 11.63 -7.77
CA GLN A 12 19.84 11.80 -9.22
C GLN A 12 18.49 12.23 -9.78
N THR A 13 17.39 11.65 -9.28
CA THR A 13 16.04 12.08 -9.63
C THR A 13 15.80 13.55 -9.27
N ALA A 14 16.29 14.00 -8.11
CA ALA A 14 16.23 15.41 -7.72
C ALA A 14 17.09 16.30 -8.63
N ALA A 15 18.30 15.88 -9.00
CA ALA A 15 19.14 16.61 -9.95
C ALA A 15 18.46 16.76 -11.32
N ASP A 16 17.79 15.71 -11.80
CA ASP A 16 17.05 15.70 -13.07
C ASP A 16 15.88 16.71 -13.07
N MET A 17 15.35 17.10 -11.91
CA MET A 17 14.34 18.14 -11.81
C MET A 17 14.87 19.52 -12.27
N ASN A 18 16.18 19.79 -12.21
CA ASN A 18 16.75 21.01 -12.79
C ASN A 18 16.68 21.01 -14.32
N SER A 19 16.91 19.86 -14.96
CA SER A 19 16.72 19.72 -16.41
C SER A 19 15.26 20.01 -16.80
N THR A 20 14.30 19.68 -15.93
CA THR A 20 12.89 20.02 -16.11
C THR A 20 12.64 21.52 -16.00
N LEU A 21 13.24 22.21 -15.02
CA LEU A 21 13.15 23.66 -14.88
C LEU A 21 13.72 24.40 -16.10
N ASP A 22 14.90 23.98 -16.57
CA ASP A 22 15.56 24.56 -17.75
C ASP A 22 14.71 24.39 -19.00
N ALA A 23 14.14 23.21 -19.21
CA ALA A 23 13.26 22.93 -20.33
C ALA A 23 11.97 23.78 -20.29
N LEU A 24 11.46 24.08 -19.10
CA LEU A 24 10.29 24.93 -18.89
C LEU A 24 10.63 26.44 -18.89
N GLY A 25 11.91 26.81 -18.86
CA GLY A 25 12.36 28.19 -18.70
C GLY A 25 11.98 28.79 -17.34
N GLN A 26 11.89 27.96 -16.30
CA GLN A 26 11.51 28.37 -14.95
C GLN A 26 12.75 28.58 -14.07
N GLU A 27 12.86 29.77 -13.47
CA GLU A 27 13.95 30.09 -12.54
C GLU A 27 13.73 29.45 -11.15
N TYR A 28 12.47 29.24 -10.75
CA TYR A 28 12.11 28.72 -9.44
C TYR A 28 11.20 27.50 -9.55
N MET A 29 11.43 26.53 -8.66
CA MET A 29 10.58 25.36 -8.54
C MET A 29 9.37 25.62 -7.62
N PHE A 30 8.19 25.25 -8.12
CA PHE A 30 6.99 25.08 -7.30
C PHE A 30 6.72 23.59 -7.18
N TYR A 31 7.05 23.00 -6.03
CA TYR A 31 6.95 21.56 -5.81
C TYR A 31 5.77 21.21 -4.89
N TRP A 32 5.00 20.20 -5.28
CA TRP A 32 3.93 19.62 -4.46
C TRP A 32 4.01 18.09 -4.56
N GLY A 33 4.61 17.47 -3.55
CA GLY A 33 4.86 16.03 -3.48
C GLY A 33 4.00 15.31 -2.45
N PHE A 34 3.71 14.04 -2.71
CA PHE A 34 2.99 13.12 -1.82
C PHE A 34 3.68 11.77 -1.73
N SER A 35 3.61 11.11 -0.57
CA SER A 35 4.27 9.81 -0.36
C SER A 35 5.79 9.93 -0.60
N TYR A 36 6.38 9.09 -1.47
CA TYR A 36 7.80 9.14 -1.83
C TYR A 36 8.23 10.53 -2.35
N ASP A 37 7.35 11.25 -3.05
CA ASP A 37 7.65 12.61 -3.53
C ASP A 37 7.90 13.60 -2.36
N THR A 38 7.42 13.33 -1.15
CA THR A 38 7.83 14.13 0.02
C THR A 38 9.34 14.04 0.25
N LEU A 39 9.90 12.82 0.17
CA LEU A 39 11.33 12.59 0.31
C LEU A 39 12.08 13.22 -0.86
N LEU A 40 11.59 13.06 -2.09
CA LEU A 40 12.20 13.67 -3.27
C LEU A 40 12.28 15.20 -3.15
N GLY A 41 11.19 15.86 -2.74
CA GLY A 41 11.17 17.31 -2.51
C GLY A 41 12.10 17.76 -1.38
N GLN A 42 12.19 16.97 -0.30
CA GLN A 42 13.14 17.22 0.79
C GLN A 42 14.58 17.07 0.31
N THR A 43 14.89 16.03 -0.47
CA THR A 43 16.20 15.81 -1.08
C THR A 43 16.54 16.96 -2.02
N TYR A 44 15.63 17.38 -2.91
CA TYR A 44 15.85 18.53 -3.78
C TYR A 44 16.17 19.81 -2.99
N ALA A 45 15.45 20.06 -1.89
CA ALA A 45 15.71 21.20 -1.00
C ALA A 45 16.99 21.03 -0.15
N GLY A 46 17.39 19.78 0.11
CA GLY A 46 18.41 19.37 1.08
C GLY A 46 19.74 18.92 0.49
N LEU A 47 19.88 18.78 -0.84
CA LEU A 47 21.16 18.54 -1.55
C LEU A 47 22.21 19.66 -1.33
N PHE A 48 21.94 20.58 -0.41
CA PHE A 48 22.84 21.53 0.23
C PHE A 48 22.51 21.72 1.75
N PRO A 49 22.69 20.79 2.73
CA PRO A 49 23.75 19.78 2.90
C PRO A 49 23.30 18.41 3.53
N GLU A 50 24.24 17.46 3.62
CA GLU A 50 24.14 16.05 4.07
C GLU A 50 23.05 15.69 5.11
N GLY A 51 22.26 14.64 4.81
CA GLY A 51 21.35 14.00 5.77
C GLY A 51 21.03 12.55 5.39
N PHE A 52 21.12 11.64 6.37
CA PHE A 52 20.57 10.29 6.28
C PHE A 52 19.13 10.33 6.80
N PHE A 53 18.17 9.96 5.95
CA PHE A 53 16.75 9.95 6.30
C PHE A 53 16.32 8.53 6.68
N ASP A 54 16.04 8.33 7.96
CA ASP A 54 15.41 7.10 8.46
C ASP A 54 13.88 7.30 8.41
N SER A 55 13.23 6.72 7.41
CA SER A 55 11.78 6.77 7.27
C SER A 55 11.14 5.53 7.90
N GLU A 56 10.38 5.70 8.98
CA GLU A 56 9.46 4.65 9.42
C GLU A 56 8.34 4.52 8.37
N SER A 57 8.33 3.39 7.65
CA SER A 57 7.24 3.04 6.72
C SER A 57 6.13 2.29 7.45
N LEU A 58 4.88 2.49 7.01
CA LEU A 58 3.68 1.84 7.56
C LEU A 58 3.38 2.12 9.05
N ALA A 59 3.98 3.17 9.62
CA ALA A 59 3.65 3.63 10.97
C ALA A 59 2.12 3.82 11.12
N ASP A 60 1.56 3.36 12.24
CA ASP A 60 0.14 3.44 12.60
C ASP A 60 -0.84 2.63 11.70
N THR A 61 -0.36 1.82 10.76
CA THR A 61 -1.24 0.95 9.94
C THR A 61 -2.08 0.00 10.81
N ASP A 62 -1.48 -0.51 11.88
CA ASP A 62 -2.15 -1.32 12.91
C ASP A 62 -3.24 -0.53 13.65
N LYS A 63 -2.99 0.74 13.99
CA LYS A 63 -3.99 1.62 14.61
C LYS A 63 -5.16 1.91 13.68
N VAL A 64 -4.90 2.09 12.37
CA VAL A 64 -5.97 2.28 11.38
C VAL A 64 -6.79 1.01 11.22
N LEU A 65 -6.14 -0.15 11.21
CA LEU A 65 -6.82 -1.45 11.18
C LEU A 65 -7.70 -1.67 12.42
N ASP A 66 -7.18 -1.34 13.60
CA ASP A 66 -7.96 -1.40 14.85
C ASP A 66 -9.13 -0.41 14.83
N GLY A 67 -8.92 0.79 14.28
CA GLY A 67 -9.96 1.79 14.05
C GLY A 67 -11.05 1.30 13.09
N PHE A 68 -10.69 0.57 12.03
CA PHE A 68 -11.65 -0.06 11.12
C PHE A 68 -12.57 -1.04 11.87
N PHE A 69 -12.01 -1.88 12.74
CA PHE A 69 -12.81 -2.81 13.55
C PHE A 69 -13.69 -2.10 14.57
N ASP A 70 -13.16 -1.07 15.25
CA ASP A 70 -13.87 -0.30 16.26
C ASP A 70 -15.07 0.45 15.63
N GLU A 71 -14.84 1.15 14.53
CA GLU A 71 -15.91 1.86 13.81
C GLU A 71 -16.94 0.90 13.21
N CYS A 72 -16.53 -0.28 12.73
CA CYS A 72 -17.47 -1.30 12.27
C CYS A 72 -18.39 -1.79 13.41
N ILE A 73 -17.85 -2.03 14.60
CA ILE A 73 -18.64 -2.43 15.79
C ILE A 73 -19.60 -1.32 16.20
N LYS A 74 -19.16 -0.06 16.23
CA LYS A 74 -20.02 1.09 16.55
C LYS A 74 -21.14 1.29 15.52
N ALA A 75 -20.85 1.05 14.25
CA ALA A 75 -21.82 1.18 13.16
C ALA A 75 -22.94 0.13 13.26
N GLY A 76 -22.64 -1.05 13.80
CA GLY A 76 -23.58 -2.14 14.01
C GLY A 76 -23.98 -2.86 12.72
N ALA A 77 -24.69 -3.99 12.86
CA ALA A 77 -24.88 -4.96 11.78
C ALA A 77 -25.65 -4.43 10.56
N ASN A 78 -26.42 -3.35 10.73
CA ASN A 78 -27.15 -2.71 9.64
C ASN A 78 -26.26 -1.86 8.71
N ASN A 79 -25.13 -1.35 9.24
CA ASN A 79 -24.22 -0.47 8.53
C ASN A 79 -22.83 -1.09 8.29
N CYS A 80 -22.50 -2.17 9.01
CA CYS A 80 -21.29 -2.95 8.82
C CYS A 80 -21.57 -4.44 9.03
N SER A 81 -21.61 -5.24 7.94
CA SER A 81 -21.96 -6.67 8.03
C SER A 81 -21.00 -7.45 8.93
N LEU A 82 -19.73 -7.09 8.95
CA LEU A 82 -18.69 -7.74 9.75
C LEU A 82 -18.98 -7.65 11.26
N SER A 83 -19.65 -6.59 11.71
CA SER A 83 -19.99 -6.40 13.12
C SER A 83 -20.95 -7.47 13.65
N SER A 84 -21.63 -8.21 12.78
CA SER A 84 -22.51 -9.32 13.19
C SER A 84 -21.75 -10.55 13.67
N LEU A 85 -20.43 -10.63 13.43
CA LEU A 85 -19.59 -11.76 13.81
C LEU A 85 -19.04 -11.66 15.24
N ALA A 86 -19.09 -10.47 15.86
CA ALA A 86 -18.40 -10.20 17.11
C ALA A 86 -19.14 -9.19 17.98
N ALA A 87 -18.92 -9.23 19.30
CA ALA A 87 -19.50 -8.29 20.25
C ALA A 87 -18.55 -7.12 20.60
N SER A 88 -17.25 -7.27 20.31
CA SER A 88 -16.22 -6.29 20.62
C SER A 88 -15.23 -6.13 19.46
N GLN A 89 -14.51 -5.01 19.45
CA GLN A 89 -13.43 -4.75 18.50
C GLN A 89 -12.35 -5.84 18.56
N GLU A 90 -11.95 -6.26 19.76
CA GLU A 90 -10.92 -7.29 19.97
C GLU A 90 -11.35 -8.64 19.40
N ASP A 91 -12.59 -9.06 19.66
CA ASP A 91 -13.15 -10.30 19.11
C ASP A 91 -13.19 -10.25 17.59
N LEU A 92 -13.61 -9.11 17.01
CA LEU A 92 -13.69 -8.93 15.57
C LEU A 92 -12.31 -9.03 14.91
N ARG A 93 -11.33 -8.35 15.50
CA ARG A 93 -9.93 -8.41 15.08
C ARG A 93 -9.42 -9.85 15.11
N ASN A 94 -9.64 -10.56 16.21
CA ASN A 94 -9.20 -11.94 16.37
C ASN A 94 -9.85 -12.88 15.35
N ILE A 95 -11.15 -12.72 15.08
CA ILE A 95 -11.87 -13.53 14.08
C ILE A 95 -11.28 -13.31 12.68
N VAL A 96 -11.07 -12.06 12.29
CA VAL A 96 -10.53 -11.73 10.96
C VAL A 96 -9.10 -12.25 10.82
N LEU A 97 -8.22 -11.96 11.79
CA LEU A 97 -6.82 -12.42 11.74
C LEU A 97 -6.72 -13.95 11.75
N SER A 98 -7.50 -14.63 12.59
CA SER A 98 -7.52 -16.11 12.62
C SER A 98 -8.01 -16.71 11.31
N TYR A 99 -8.97 -16.07 10.64
CA TYR A 99 -9.43 -16.51 9.34
C TYR A 99 -8.36 -16.27 8.27
N MET A 100 -7.64 -15.15 8.33
CA MET A 100 -6.51 -14.87 7.44
C MET A 100 -5.37 -15.87 7.60
N ASP A 101 -5.05 -16.30 8.82
CA ASP A 101 -4.06 -17.37 9.03
C ASP A 101 -4.51 -18.70 8.38
N LYS A 102 -5.80 -19.04 8.47
CA LYS A 102 -6.35 -20.20 7.74
C LYS A 102 -6.24 -20.04 6.23
N LEU A 103 -6.53 -18.85 5.71
CA LEU A 103 -6.45 -18.56 4.27
C LEU A 103 -5.00 -18.64 3.75
N ARG A 104 -4.02 -18.29 4.60
CA ARG A 104 -2.59 -18.45 4.30
C ARG A 104 -2.20 -19.92 4.13
N GLU A 105 -2.74 -20.79 4.98
CA GLU A 105 -2.49 -22.24 4.91
C GLU A 105 -3.29 -22.93 3.80
N GLN A 106 -4.53 -22.47 3.57
CA GLN A 106 -5.48 -23.07 2.62
C GLN A 106 -6.18 -21.99 1.78
N PRO A 107 -5.58 -21.61 0.63
CA PRO A 107 -6.22 -20.72 -0.34
C PRO A 107 -7.56 -21.28 -0.82
N VAL A 108 -8.52 -20.39 -1.06
CA VAL A 108 -9.87 -20.78 -1.52
C VAL A 108 -9.89 -20.83 -3.04
N SER A 109 -10.25 -21.98 -3.60
CA SER A 109 -10.55 -22.11 -5.03
C SER A 109 -11.92 -21.53 -5.33
N VAL A 110 -11.96 -20.57 -6.25
CA VAL A 110 -13.18 -19.91 -6.71
C VAL A 110 -13.41 -20.24 -8.17
N TYR A 111 -14.62 -20.70 -8.48
CA TYR A 111 -15.07 -20.96 -9.85
C TYR A 111 -16.41 -20.27 -10.07
N ILE A 112 -16.44 -19.31 -11.00
CA ILE A 112 -17.67 -18.58 -11.36
C ILE A 112 -18.16 -19.07 -12.73
N ASN A 113 -17.26 -19.13 -13.71
CA ASN A 113 -17.53 -19.67 -15.05
C ASN A 113 -16.24 -20.11 -15.75
N ASN A 114 -16.32 -20.50 -17.02
CA ASN A 114 -15.17 -20.98 -17.82
C ASN A 114 -14.10 -19.92 -18.14
N THR A 115 -14.36 -18.65 -17.83
CA THR A 115 -13.42 -17.54 -18.03
C THR A 115 -12.98 -16.86 -16.73
N VAL A 116 -13.72 -17.04 -15.64
CA VAL A 116 -13.48 -16.40 -14.35
C VAL A 116 -13.41 -17.47 -13.25
N TYR A 117 -12.19 -17.86 -12.92
CA TYR A 117 -11.85 -18.85 -11.91
C TYR A 117 -10.42 -18.62 -11.42
N GLY A 118 -10.08 -19.10 -10.23
CA GLY A 118 -8.74 -18.96 -9.68
C GLY A 118 -8.66 -19.24 -8.18
N LEU A 119 -7.54 -18.85 -7.58
CA LEU A 119 -7.30 -18.98 -6.14
C LEU A 119 -7.35 -17.60 -5.49
N LEU A 120 -8.13 -17.48 -4.42
CA LEU A 120 -8.06 -16.37 -3.48
C LEU A 120 -7.20 -16.80 -2.28
N ASP A 121 -6.09 -16.13 -2.08
CA ASP A 121 -5.11 -16.41 -1.02
C ASP A 121 -4.99 -15.21 -0.06
N TYR A 122 -4.18 -15.40 0.98
CA TYR A 122 -3.89 -14.39 1.99
C TYR A 122 -3.38 -13.09 1.38
N ASP A 123 -2.41 -13.18 0.46
CA ASP A 123 -1.75 -12.01 -0.11
C ASP A 123 -2.74 -11.16 -0.91
N LYS A 124 -3.59 -11.78 -1.75
CA LYS A 124 -4.64 -11.05 -2.47
C LYS A 124 -5.59 -10.32 -1.53
N VAL A 125 -6.05 -10.96 -0.46
CA VAL A 125 -6.98 -10.30 0.47
C VAL A 125 -6.31 -9.14 1.21
N TRP A 126 -5.07 -9.30 1.66
CA TRP A 126 -4.35 -8.25 2.39
C TRP A 126 -3.86 -7.13 1.49
N PHE A 127 -3.12 -7.45 0.43
CA PHE A 127 -2.49 -6.45 -0.43
C PHE A 127 -3.46 -5.83 -1.43
N ASN A 128 -4.47 -6.57 -1.89
CA ASN A 128 -5.45 -6.02 -2.84
C ASN A 128 -6.76 -5.55 -2.19
N GLY A 129 -7.03 -5.96 -0.96
CA GLY A 129 -8.26 -5.62 -0.24
C GLY A 129 -8.03 -4.74 0.97
N VAL A 130 -7.38 -5.29 2.00
CA VAL A 130 -7.28 -4.62 3.31
C VAL A 130 -6.39 -3.39 3.22
N LEU A 131 -5.15 -3.52 2.76
CA LEU A 131 -4.19 -2.42 2.73
C LEU A 131 -4.71 -1.21 1.93
N PRO A 132 -5.24 -1.34 0.69
CA PRO A 132 -5.87 -0.24 -0.03
C PRO A 132 -7.03 0.41 0.72
N ALA A 133 -7.83 -0.37 1.45
CA ALA A 133 -8.94 0.16 2.22
C ALA A 133 -8.47 0.94 3.46
N LEU A 134 -7.32 0.60 4.06
CA LEU A 134 -6.75 1.36 5.18
C LEU A 134 -6.32 2.77 4.75
N TYR A 135 -5.92 2.96 3.49
CA TYR A 135 -5.64 4.30 2.94
C TYR A 135 -6.90 5.16 2.72
N LYS A 136 -8.08 4.54 2.61
CA LYS A 136 -9.30 5.22 2.16
C LYS A 136 -10.56 4.77 2.93
N PRO A 137 -10.92 5.45 4.04
CA PRO A 137 -12.07 5.08 4.88
C PRO A 137 -13.41 4.94 4.14
N SER A 138 -13.62 5.65 3.02
CA SER A 138 -14.84 5.52 2.23
C SER A 138 -15.07 4.13 1.63
N THR A 139 -14.06 3.25 1.58
CA THR A 139 -14.18 1.87 1.08
C THR A 139 -14.40 0.84 2.20
N TRP A 140 -14.43 1.25 3.47
CA TRP A 140 -14.51 0.34 4.62
C TRP A 140 -15.79 -0.50 4.62
N THR A 141 -16.94 0.05 4.22
CA THR A 141 -18.18 -0.74 4.14
C THR A 141 -18.06 -1.89 3.14
N ALA A 142 -17.47 -1.64 1.96
CA ALA A 142 -17.26 -2.68 0.95
C ALA A 142 -16.26 -3.75 1.43
N LEU A 143 -15.18 -3.32 2.10
CA LEU A 143 -14.24 -4.25 2.73
C LEU A 143 -14.93 -5.14 3.76
N ALA A 144 -15.72 -4.54 4.67
CA ALA A 144 -16.44 -5.25 5.71
C ALA A 144 -17.41 -6.30 5.14
N ASP A 145 -18.15 -5.96 4.09
CA ASP A 145 -19.08 -6.88 3.44
C ASP A 145 -18.36 -8.05 2.76
N ASN A 146 -17.24 -7.78 2.08
CA ASN A 146 -16.44 -8.82 1.43
C ASN A 146 -15.80 -9.76 2.44
N LEU A 147 -15.20 -9.22 3.52
CA LEU A 147 -14.64 -10.01 4.61
C LEU A 147 -15.71 -10.85 5.31
N TYR A 148 -16.90 -10.28 5.54
CA TYR A 148 -18.02 -10.97 6.16
C TYR A 148 -18.44 -12.20 5.33
N LYS A 149 -18.69 -12.00 4.03
CA LYS A 149 -19.07 -13.09 3.12
C LYS A 149 -17.98 -14.15 3.01
N LEU A 150 -16.72 -13.71 2.92
CA LEU A 150 -15.58 -14.60 2.82
C LEU A 150 -15.45 -15.49 4.08
N ILE A 151 -15.55 -14.91 5.28
CA ILE A 151 -15.51 -15.64 6.55
C ILE A 151 -16.66 -16.65 6.66
N GLN A 152 -17.83 -16.31 6.09
CA GLN A 152 -18.99 -17.21 6.01
C GLN A 152 -18.87 -18.28 4.90
N GLY A 153 -17.76 -18.31 4.16
CA GLY A 153 -17.48 -19.31 3.12
C GLY A 153 -17.88 -18.92 1.70
N ASN A 154 -18.35 -17.69 1.47
CA ASN A 154 -18.62 -17.18 0.12
C ASN A 154 -17.50 -16.22 -0.33
N ALA A 155 -16.54 -16.77 -1.08
CA ALA A 155 -15.39 -16.04 -1.58
C ALA A 155 -15.63 -15.30 -2.92
N THR A 156 -16.83 -15.37 -3.49
CA THR A 156 -17.09 -14.88 -4.87
C THR A 156 -16.79 -13.38 -5.01
N ASP A 157 -17.36 -12.54 -4.14
CA ASP A 157 -17.19 -11.09 -4.21
C ASP A 157 -15.74 -10.68 -3.91
N ALA A 158 -15.15 -11.28 -2.87
CA ALA A 158 -13.75 -11.06 -2.52
C ALA A 158 -12.81 -11.47 -3.68
N PHE A 159 -13.10 -12.57 -4.38
CA PHE A 159 -12.32 -12.99 -5.55
C PHE A 159 -12.48 -12.05 -6.74
N LEU A 160 -13.69 -11.56 -7.01
CA LEU A 160 -13.92 -10.61 -8.10
C LEU A 160 -13.20 -9.28 -7.87
N VAL A 161 -13.09 -8.83 -6.62
CA VAL A 161 -12.44 -7.54 -6.29
C VAL A 161 -10.92 -7.71 -6.09
N TYR A 162 -10.49 -8.77 -5.41
CA TYR A 162 -9.10 -8.93 -4.94
C TYR A 162 -8.30 -9.98 -5.74
N GLY A 163 -8.98 -10.85 -6.49
CA GLY A 163 -8.37 -11.95 -7.24
C GLY A 163 -7.78 -11.56 -8.60
N GLY A 164 -7.97 -10.31 -9.01
CA GLY A 164 -7.49 -9.75 -10.27
C GLY A 164 -6.09 -9.14 -10.17
N ALA A 165 -5.86 -8.04 -10.89
CA ALA A 165 -4.59 -7.30 -10.86
C ALA A 165 -4.28 -6.79 -9.44
N GLU A 166 -2.98 -6.72 -9.13
CA GLU A 166 -2.50 -6.19 -7.85
C GLU A 166 -3.03 -4.76 -7.64
N ALA A 167 -3.52 -4.45 -6.44
CA ALA A 167 -4.07 -3.12 -6.14
C ALA A 167 -3.01 -2.02 -6.15
N TRP A 168 -1.77 -2.43 -6.06
CA TRP A 168 -0.58 -1.63 -6.23
C TRP A 168 0.27 -2.40 -7.23
N GLU A 169 0.93 -1.74 -8.17
CA GLU A 169 2.03 -2.37 -8.93
C GLU A 169 3.26 -2.56 -7.99
N ALA A 170 3.04 -3.09 -6.77
CA ALA A 170 3.95 -3.06 -5.63
C ALA A 170 4.84 -4.29 -5.50
N HIS A 171 5.15 -4.93 -6.63
CA HIS A 171 6.48 -5.51 -6.81
C HIS A 171 7.37 -4.48 -7.52
N ASP A 172 7.32 -3.23 -7.06
CA ASP A 172 8.19 -2.18 -7.53
C ASP A 172 9.55 -2.35 -6.86
N GLU A 173 10.27 -3.42 -7.26
CA GLU A 173 11.70 -3.56 -7.04
C GLU A 173 12.40 -2.24 -7.38
N LEU A 174 11.86 -1.41 -8.29
CA LEU A 174 12.38 -0.10 -8.61
C LEU A 174 12.32 0.89 -7.45
N ASN A 175 11.23 1.01 -6.70
CA ASN A 175 11.17 1.96 -5.58
C ASN A 175 12.05 1.50 -4.42
N GLU A 176 12.07 0.21 -4.13
CA GLU A 176 12.97 -0.37 -3.14
C GLU A 176 14.43 -0.24 -3.60
N PHE A 177 14.71 -0.50 -4.88
CA PHE A 177 16.01 -0.31 -5.49
C PHE A 177 16.46 1.16 -5.42
N ILE A 178 15.60 2.11 -5.77
CA ILE A 178 15.88 3.56 -5.71
C ILE A 178 16.22 3.96 -4.27
N THR A 179 15.40 3.55 -3.31
CA THR A 179 15.60 3.91 -1.90
C THR A 179 16.83 3.22 -1.31
N LEU A 180 17.08 1.95 -1.63
CA LEU A 180 18.28 1.22 -1.16
C LEU A 180 19.57 1.67 -1.87
N ASN A 181 19.44 2.30 -3.03
CA ASN A 181 20.53 2.90 -3.78
C ASN A 181 20.74 4.39 -3.44
N ASP A 182 19.97 4.94 -2.49
CA ASP A 182 20.22 6.26 -1.92
C ASP A 182 21.52 6.20 -1.07
N GLY A 183 22.64 6.50 -1.72
CA GLY A 183 24.00 6.53 -1.14
C GLY A 183 24.49 7.94 -0.80
N ILE A 184 25.82 8.08 -0.64
CA ILE A 184 26.47 9.38 -0.42
C ILE A 184 26.34 10.23 -1.68
N THR A 185 25.91 11.48 -1.53
CA THR A 185 25.60 12.39 -2.64
C THR A 185 26.29 13.72 -2.48
N GLY A 186 26.77 14.30 -3.59
CA GLY A 186 27.40 15.62 -3.61
C GLY A 186 28.13 15.87 -4.94
N PRO A 187 28.62 17.09 -5.18
CA PRO A 187 29.30 17.45 -6.44
C PRO A 187 30.49 16.55 -6.82
N ASP A 188 31.12 15.89 -5.84
CA ASP A 188 32.23 14.94 -6.08
C ASP A 188 31.75 13.53 -6.50
N HIS A 189 30.44 13.28 -6.42
CA HIS A 189 29.75 12.02 -6.73
C HIS A 189 28.67 12.19 -7.81
N TRP A 190 28.29 13.42 -8.14
CA TRP A 190 27.47 13.78 -9.30
C TRP A 190 28.38 13.92 -10.52
N LEU A 191 28.00 13.35 -11.68
CA LEU A 191 28.74 13.51 -12.94
C LEU A 191 28.64 14.94 -13.49
#